data_AF-A0A8S7Y920-F1
#
_entry.id   AF-A0A8S7Y920-F1
#
_cell.length_a   1.000
_cell.length_b   1.000
_cell.length_c   1.000
_cell.angle_alpha   90.00
_cell.angle_beta   90.00
_cell.angle_gamma   90.00
#
_symmetry.space_group_name_H-M   'P 1'
#
loop_
_entity.id
_entity.type
_entity.pdbx_description
1 polymer ?
#
loop_
_entity_poly.entity_id
_entity_poly.type
_entity_poly.pdbx_seq_one_letter_code
_entity_poly.pdbx_strand_id
1 'polypeptide(L)' 'MIASISEVFGRINSEGNVDILYADSGESVTRLDADVFPVGSGVGARYDHPEGLEITLADARRIGIEIE' A
#
# COMPACT_ATOMS: atom_id res chain seq x y z
N MET A 1 -7.24 -1.96 -11.71
CA MET A 1 -7.91 -0.78 -11.11
C MET A 1 -6.85 -0.06 -10.27
N ILE A 2 -6.84 1.26 -10.20
CA ILE A 2 -5.95 1.99 -9.29
C ILE A 2 -6.79 2.45 -8.09
N ALA A 3 -6.33 2.14 -6.89
CA ALA A 3 -7.00 2.53 -5.65
C ALA A 3 -6.59 3.95 -5.24
N SER A 4 -7.49 4.66 -4.57
CA SER A 4 -7.23 5.94 -3.93
C SER A 4 -6.86 5.72 -2.46
N ILE A 5 -6.16 6.68 -1.85
CA ILE A 5 -5.77 6.61 -0.42
C ILE A 5 -6.99 6.44 0.51
N SER A 6 -8.14 7.02 0.16
CA SER A 6 -9.38 6.91 0.95
C SER A 6 -10.08 5.55 0.85
N GLU A 7 -9.65 4.68 -0.06
CA GLU A 7 -10.26 3.37 -0.31
C GLU A 7 -9.45 2.23 0.34
N VAL A 8 -8.34 2.56 1.01
CA VAL A 8 -7.36 1.60 1.49
C VAL A 8 -7.00 1.87 2.95
N PHE A 9 -6.50 0.84 3.62
CA PHE A 9 -5.85 0.95 4.92
C PHE A 9 -4.55 0.15 4.90
N GLY A 10 -3.67 0.46 5.85
CA GLY A 10 -2.42 -0.23 6.06
C GLY A 10 -2.52 -1.22 7.20
N ARG A 11 -1.92 -2.40 7.05
CA ARG A 11 -1.73 -3.35 8.16
C ARG A 11 -0.25 -3.63 8.34
N ILE A 12 0.26 -3.53 9.56
CA ILE A 12 1.66 -3.84 9.84
C ILE A 12 1.86 -5.36 9.78
N ASN A 13 2.79 -5.80 8.94
CA ASN A 13 3.13 -7.21 8.78
C ASN A 13 4.28 -7.64 9.71
N SER A 14 4.61 -8.94 9.69
CA SER A 14 5.64 -9.52 10.57
C SER A 14 7.05 -8.97 10.35
N GLU A 15 7.31 -8.35 9.18
CA GLU A 15 8.60 -7.73 8.84
C GLU A 15 8.66 -6.27 9.29
N GLY A 16 7.55 -5.71 9.77
CA GLY A 16 7.43 -4.31 10.18
C GLY A 16 7.11 -3.35 9.03
N ASN A 17 6.81 -3.88 7.83
CA ASN A 17 6.30 -3.12 6.71
C ASN A 17 4.77 -3.04 6.77
N VAL A 18 4.18 -2.27 5.86
CA VAL A 18 2.75 -2.01 5.81
C VAL A 18 2.17 -2.59 4.52
N ASP A 19 1.35 -3.62 4.67
CA ASP A 19 0.53 -4.17 3.60
C ASP A 19 -0.62 -3.20 3.30
N ILE A 20 -0.82 -2.84 2.03
CA ILE A 20 -1.93 -1.97 1.61
C ILE A 20 -3.10 -2.82 1.15
N LEU A 21 -4.22 -2.69 1.86
CA LEU A 21 -5.42 -3.49 1.66
C LEU A 21 -6.63 -2.59 1.35
N TYR A 22 -7.57 -3.07 0.55
CA TYR A 22 -8.84 -2.37 0.31
C TYR A 22 -9.68 -2.36 1.59
N ALA A 23 -10.23 -1.19 1.96
CA ALA A 23 -11.04 -1.04 3.16
C ALA A 23 -12.35 -1.84 3.13
N ASP A 24 -12.90 -2.10 1.93
CA ASP A 24 -14.16 -2.83 1.76
C ASP A 24 -14.00 -4.36 1.81
N SER A 25 -12.98 -4.90 1.13
CA SER A 25 -12.80 -6.35 0.99
C SER A 25 -11.67 -6.93 1.84
N GLY A 26 -10.73 -6.10 2.29
CA GLY A 26 -9.49 -6.55 2.95
C GLY A 26 -8.50 -7.22 2.00
N GLU A 27 -8.74 -7.22 0.69
CA GLU A 27 -7.83 -7.78 -0.30
C GLU A 27 -6.63 -6.85 -0.57
N SER A 28 -5.52 -7.44 -1.01
CA SER A 28 -4.32 -6.70 -1.34
C SER A 28 -4.52 -5.76 -2.53
N VAL A 29 -4.12 -4.51 -2.35
CA VAL A 29 -4.11 -3.50 -3.41
C VAL A 29 -2.88 -3.74 -4.27
N THR A 30 -3.05 -3.85 -5.59
CA THR A 30 -1.93 -4.04 -6.53
C THR A 30 -1.48 -2.74 -7.17
N ARG A 31 -2.28 -1.67 -7.08
CA ARG A 31 -2.02 -0.34 -7.64
C ARG A 31 -2.64 0.75 -6.77
N LEU A 32 -1.86 1.75 -6.38
CA LEU A 32 -2.28 2.87 -5.54
C LEU A 32 -1.91 4.20 -6.20
N ASP A 33 -2.84 5.15 -6.22
CA ASP A 33 -2.57 6.51 -6.69
C ASP A 33 -1.85 7.34 -5.61
N ALA A 34 -0.60 6.96 -5.35
CA ALA A 34 0.27 7.63 -4.40
C ALA A 34 1.71 7.67 -4.94
N ASP A 35 2.45 8.68 -4.51
CA ASP A 35 3.84 8.88 -4.91
C ASP A 35 4.80 8.18 -3.94
N VAL A 36 4.73 6.85 -3.89
CA VAL A 36 5.54 5.96 -3.03
C VAL A 36 6.08 4.78 -3.82
N PHE A 37 7.16 4.20 -3.30
CA PHE A 37 7.80 3.01 -3.87
C PHE A 37 7.58 1.82 -2.93
N PRO A 38 6.97 0.73 -3.43
CA PRO A 38 6.81 -0.48 -2.64
C PRO A 38 8.15 -1.09 -2.26
N VAL A 39 8.19 -1.72 -1.09
CA VAL A 39 9.36 -2.43 -0.60
C VAL A 39 9.73 -3.52 -1.60
N GLY A 40 11.01 -3.58 -1.98
CA GLY A 40 11.49 -4.55 -2.96
C GLY A 40 11.14 -4.24 -4.42
N SER A 41 10.42 -3.15 -4.72
CA SER A 41 10.04 -2.79 -6.09
C SER A 41 10.91 -1.68 -6.68
N GLY A 42 11.25 -1.80 -7.97
CA GLY A 42 11.96 -0.78 -8.74
C GLY A 42 11.03 0.26 -9.40
N VAL A 43 9.72 0.09 -9.26
CA VAL A 43 8.69 0.97 -9.85
C VAL A 43 7.73 1.46 -8.78
N GLY A 44 7.11 2.62 -9.00
CA GLY A 44 6.19 3.22 -8.02
C GLY A 44 4.88 2.45 -7.85
N ALA A 45 4.13 2.77 -6.80
CA ALA A 45 2.87 2.10 -6.45
C ALA A 45 1.74 2.28 -7.49
N ARG A 46 1.90 3.20 -8.47
CA ARG A 46 0.93 3.40 -9.58
C ARG A 46 1.00 2.28 -10.64
N TYR A 47 2.12 1.56 -10.70
CA TYR A 47 2.31 0.38 -11.56
C TYR A 47 1.69 -0.85 -10.90
N ASP A 48 1.49 -1.91 -11.68
CA ASP A 48 0.86 -3.15 -11.21
C ASP A 48 1.87 -4.02 -10.44
N HIS A 49 1.51 -4.39 -9.20
CA HIS A 49 2.28 -5.28 -8.33
C HIS A 49 1.39 -6.48 -7.98
N PRO A 50 1.47 -7.59 -8.73
CA PRO A 50 0.55 -8.72 -8.58
C PRO A 50 0.69 -9.46 -7.25
N GLU A 51 1.81 -9.28 -6.54
CA GLU A 51 1.98 -9.77 -5.17
C GLU A 51 1.27 -8.91 -4.10
N GLY A 52 0.76 -7.74 -4.50
CA GLY A 52 0.22 -6.73 -3.59
C GLY A 52 1.25 -5.66 -3.23
N LEU A 53 0.75 -4.52 -2.76
CA LEU A 53 1.56 -3.40 -2.34
C LEU A 53 1.97 -3.54 -0.88
N GLU A 54 3.27 -3.59 -0.66
CA GLU A 54 3.89 -3.43 0.64
C GLU A 54 4.71 -2.13 0.63
N ILE A 55 4.51 -1.23 1.60
CA ILE A 55 5.29 0.01 1.74
C ILE A 55 5.88 0.13 3.15
N THR A 56 6.86 1.01 3.31
CA THR A 56 7.41 1.27 4.65
C THR A 56 6.39 1.99 5.53
N LEU A 57 6.45 1.78 6.85
CA LEU A 57 5.61 2.53 7.81
C LEU A 57 5.81 4.04 7.70
N ALA A 58 7.03 4.49 7.37
CA ALA A 58 7.34 5.90 7.17
C ALA A 58 6.60 6.46 5.94
N ASP A 59 6.59 5.74 4.83
CA ASP A 59 5.86 6.14 3.63
C ASP A 59 4.36 6.13 3.86
N ALA A 60 3.80 5.10 4.50
CA ALA A 60 2.39 5.02 4.82
C ALA A 60 1.91 6.23 5.64
N ARG A 61 2.69 6.61 6.66
CA ARG A 61 2.44 7.82 7.46
C ARG A 61 2.60 9.11 6.64
N ARG A 62 3.55 9.16 5.71
CA ARG A 62 3.80 10.32 4.85
C ARG A 62 2.65 10.59 3.90
N ILE A 63 2.03 9.55 3.36
CA ILE A 63 0.88 9.67 2.44
C ILE A 63 -0.47 9.66 3.17
N GLY A 64 -0.48 9.46 4.50
CA GLY A 64 -1.68 9.57 5.32
C GLY A 64 -2.62 8.35 5.23
N ILE A 65 -2.06 7.15 5.02
CA ILE A 65 -2.83 5.91 5.13
C ILE A 65 -3.08 5.62 6.61
N GLU A 66 -4.33 5.29 6.94
CA GLU A 66 -4.70 4.81 8.28
C GLU A 66 -4.14 3.40 8.51
N ILE A 67 -3.52 3.18 9.67
CA ILE A 67 -2.90 1.90 10.04
C ILE A 67 -3.76 1.22 11.10
N GLU A 68 -4.13 -0.04 10.84
CA GLU A 68 -4.82 -0.93 11.77
C GLU A 68 -3.86 -1.78 12.61
#